data_AF-A0A3C0A020-F1
#
_entry.id   AF-A0A3C0A020-F1
#
_cell.length_a   1.000
_cell.length_b   1.000
_cell.length_c   1.000
_cell.angle_alpha   90.00
_cell.angle_beta   90.00
_cell.angle_gamma   90.00
#
_symmetry.space_group_name_H-M   'P 1'
#
loop_
_entity.id
_entity.type
_entity.pdbx_description
1 polymer ?
#
loop_
_entity_poly.entity_id
_entity_poly.type
_entity_poly.pdbx_seq_one_letter_code
_entity_poly.pdbx_strand_id
1 'polypeptide(L)'
;MLGETEGNPILSLMYVAIKNSHLPKEHLSEILRAFQLRQRMLFERSLGVLGTLGNTAPFIGLLGTVMGIIQAFRDLAGPQAQANGATVVATGIAEALIATAAGLFVAIPAVVAYNYYLKKAKYLGMEMEAVATDMLVLLSLRKVI
;
A
#
# COMPACT_ATOMS: atom_id res chain seq x y z
N MET A 1 -6.45 -9.40 28.09
CA MET A 1 -6.84 -9.60 26.68
C MET A 1 -7.26 -8.24 26.14
N LEU A 2 -6.56 -7.72 25.13
CA LEU A 2 -6.73 -6.37 24.54
C LEU A 2 -7.92 -6.35 23.55
N GLY A 3 -9.10 -6.78 23.99
CA GLY A 3 -10.22 -7.13 23.10
C GLY A 3 -11.21 -6.00 22.75
N GLU A 4 -11.05 -4.77 23.25
CA GLU A 4 -12.09 -3.73 23.07
C GLU A 4 -11.66 -2.50 22.25
N THR A 5 -10.43 -2.48 21.72
CA THR A 5 -9.92 -1.38 20.87
C THR A 5 -9.49 -1.85 19.47
N GLU A 6 -10.03 -2.96 18.98
CA GLU A 6 -9.50 -3.71 17.83
C GLU A 6 -9.56 -3.02 16.45
N GLY A 7 -10.01 -1.77 16.33
CA GLY A 7 -10.03 -1.07 15.04
C GLY A 7 -9.61 0.39 15.04
N ASN A 8 -9.56 1.05 16.21
CA ASN A 8 -9.30 2.48 16.29
C ASN A 8 -7.94 2.77 16.96
N PRO A 9 -6.94 3.28 16.20
CA PRO A 9 -5.60 3.52 16.72
C PRO A 9 -5.56 4.65 17.77
N ILE A 10 -6.51 5.59 17.75
CA ILE A 10 -6.61 6.69 18.71
C ILE A 10 -7.09 6.16 20.06
N LEU A 11 -8.17 5.36 20.07
CA LEU A 11 -8.66 4.74 21.31
C LEU A 11 -7.60 3.85 21.96
N SER A 12 -6.87 3.09 21.13
CA SER A 12 -5.74 2.28 21.60
C SER A 12 -4.63 3.14 22.21
N LEU A 13 -4.30 4.28 21.59
CA LEU A 13 -3.32 5.23 22.10
C LEU A 13 -3.75 5.85 23.43
N MET A 14 -5.02 6.27 23.54
CA MET A 14 -5.58 6.81 24.78
C MET A 14 -5.54 5.77 25.90
N TYR A 15 -5.91 4.52 25.62
CA TYR A 15 -5.84 3.44 26.59
C TYR A 15 -4.40 3.18 27.06
N VAL A 16 -3.43 3.15 26.14
CA VAL A 16 -2.00 3.01 26.49
C VAL A 16 -1.54 4.19 27.35
N ALA A 17 -1.98 5.41 27.04
CA ALA A 17 -1.64 6.60 27.81
C ALA A 17 -2.19 6.53 29.25
N ILE A 18 -3.47 6.16 29.40
CA ILE A 18 -4.13 6.05 30.71
C ILE A 18 -3.55 4.90 31.53
N LYS A 19 -3.32 3.73 30.93
CA LYS A 19 -2.76 2.56 31.63
C LYS A 19 -1.36 2.85 32.19
N ASN A 20 -0.58 3.66 31.49
CA ASN A 20 0.79 4.02 31.87
C ASN A 20 0.88 5.42 32.52
N SER A 21 -0.24 6.03 32.92
CA SER A 21 -0.26 7.38 33.47
C SER A 21 0.51 7.54 34.78
N HIS A 22 0.78 6.44 35.48
CA HIS A 22 1.58 6.41 36.70
C HIS A 22 3.05 6.79 36.44
N LEU A 23 3.57 6.53 35.24
CA LEU A 23 4.95 6.83 34.86
C LEU A 23 5.21 8.35 34.77
N PRO A 24 6.46 8.79 34.99
CA PRO A 24 6.86 10.17 34.70
C PRO A 24 6.70 10.50 33.21
N LYS A 25 6.56 11.79 32.90
CA LYS A 25 6.20 12.30 31.57
C LYS A 25 7.15 11.81 30.47
N GLU A 26 8.44 11.78 30.77
CA GLU A 26 9.51 11.36 29.85
C GLU A 26 9.26 9.91 29.39
N HIS A 27 9.11 8.98 30.33
CA HIS A 27 8.88 7.57 30.05
C HIS A 27 7.54 7.34 29.34
N LEU A 28 6.49 8.07 29.73
CA LEU A 28 5.19 8.00 29.06
C LEU A 28 5.30 8.46 27.60
N SER A 29 6.05 9.54 27.33
CA SER A 29 6.25 10.05 25.98
C SER A 29 7.01 9.05 25.09
N GLU A 30 7.98 8.32 25.63
CA GLU A 30 8.70 7.28 24.92
C GLU A 30 7.79 6.11 24.56
N ILE A 31 6.95 5.66 25.49
CA ILE A 31 5.99 4.56 25.24
C ILE A 31 4.99 4.96 24.15
N LEU A 32 4.45 6.19 24.20
CA LEU A 32 3.50 6.67 23.19
C LEU A 32 4.15 6.80 21.81
N ARG A 33 5.39 7.31 21.73
CA ARG A 33 6.18 7.34 20.50
C ARG A 33 6.42 5.94 19.94
N ALA A 34 6.83 5.00 20.78
CA ALA A 34 7.03 3.61 20.38
C ALA A 34 5.73 2.97 19.86
N PHE A 35 4.59 3.27 20.49
CA PHE A 35 3.28 2.81 20.03
C PHE A 35 2.91 3.40 18.66
N GLN A 36 3.08 4.71 18.46
CA GLN A 36 2.84 5.38 17.18
C GLN A 36 3.69 4.80 16.06
N LEU A 37 4.98 4.55 16.31
CA LEU A 37 5.88 3.90 15.35
C LEU A 37 5.39 2.50 14.95
N ARG A 38 4.93 1.70 15.92
CA ARG A 38 4.35 0.38 15.63
C ARG A 38 3.09 0.47 14.78
N GLN A 39 2.17 1.39 15.09
CA GLN A 39 0.95 1.59 14.30
C GLN A 39 1.28 2.05 12.87
N ARG A 40 2.24 2.95 12.71
CA ARG A 40 2.70 3.41 11.41
C ARG A 40 3.25 2.26 10.56
N MET A 41 4.07 1.38 11.13
CA MET A 41 4.59 0.20 10.43
C MET A 41 3.47 -0.74 9.96
N LEU A 42 2.38 -0.88 10.73
CA LEU A 42 1.22 -1.69 10.31
C LEU A 42 0.51 -1.08 9.10
N PHE A 43 0.31 0.24 9.07
CA PHE A 43 -0.28 0.93 7.92
C PHE A 43 0.62 0.85 6.68
N GLU A 44 1.94 1.05 6.86
CA GLU A 44 2.92 1.01 5.77
C GLU A 44 3.04 -0.40 5.15
N ARG A 45 2.89 -1.48 5.93
CA ARG A 45 2.96 -2.86 5.42
C ARG A 45 1.91 -3.13 4.34
N SER A 46 0.66 -2.73 4.57
CA SER A 46 -0.43 -2.93 3.60
C SER A 46 -0.31 -2.01 2.39
N LEU A 47 0.19 -0.80 2.58
CA LEU A 47 0.47 0.15 1.51
C LEU A 47 1.61 -0.32 0.59
N GLY A 48 2.62 -0.98 1.13
CA GLY A 48 3.76 -1.48 0.37
C GLY A 48 3.33 -2.39 -0.79
N VAL A 49 2.38 -3.30 -0.55
CA VAL A 49 1.86 -4.22 -1.59
C VAL A 49 1.19 -3.46 -2.74
N LEU A 50 0.35 -2.47 -2.43
CA LEU A 50 -0.31 -1.62 -3.42
C LEU A 50 0.70 -0.82 -4.24
N GLY A 51 1.73 -0.26 -3.58
CA GLY A 51 2.80 0.47 -4.25
C GLY A 51 3.61 -0.41 -5.19
N THR A 52 3.94 -1.63 -4.75
CA THR A 52 4.63 -2.60 -5.61
C THR A 52 3.77 -2.98 -6.81
N LEU A 53 2.50 -3.35 -6.61
CA LEU A 53 1.60 -3.72 -7.71
C LEU A 53 1.42 -2.57 -8.72
N GLY A 54 1.21 -1.35 -8.23
CA GLY A 54 1.07 -0.17 -9.09
C GLY A 54 2.29 0.09 -9.96
N ASN A 55 3.49 -0.17 -9.43
CA ASN A 55 4.75 0.03 -10.16
C ASN A 55 5.13 -1.15 -11.06
N THR A 56 4.84 -2.39 -10.67
CA THR A 56 5.31 -3.59 -11.41
C THR A 56 4.31 -4.10 -12.44
N ALA A 57 3.00 -3.94 -12.22
CA ALA A 57 1.96 -4.44 -13.13
C ALA A 57 2.07 -3.94 -14.58
N PRO A 58 2.42 -2.65 -14.84
CA PRO A 58 2.63 -2.18 -16.22
C PRO A 58 3.79 -2.91 -16.92
N PHE A 59 4.88 -3.19 -16.18
CA PHE A 59 6.02 -3.91 -16.73
C PHE A 59 5.71 -5.38 -17.02
N ILE A 60 4.85 -6.01 -16.22
CA ILE A 60 4.35 -7.37 -16.51
C ILE A 60 3.52 -7.37 -17.80
N GLY A 61 2.66 -6.36 -18.00
CA GLY A 61 1.90 -6.21 -19.25
C GLY A 61 2.80 -5.99 -20.47
N LEU A 62 3.81 -5.12 -20.33
CA LEU A 62 4.82 -4.88 -21.37
C LEU A 62 5.65 -6.14 -21.68
N LEU A 63 6.01 -6.93 -20.66
CA LEU A 63 6.68 -8.22 -20.88
C LEU A 63 5.80 -9.17 -21.71
N GLY A 64 4.50 -9.22 -21.42
CA GLY A 64 3.54 -9.99 -22.20
C GLY A 64 3.50 -9.58 -23.67
N THR A 65 3.64 -8.29 -23.97
CA THR A 65 3.66 -7.84 -25.37
C THR A 65 4.93 -8.24 -26.09
N VAL A 66 6.08 -8.17 -25.41
CA VAL A 66 7.36 -8.62 -25.96
C VAL A 66 7.28 -10.10 -26.29
N MET A 67 6.75 -10.93 -25.40
CA MET A 67 6.56 -12.36 -25.64
C MET A 67 5.60 -12.64 -26.82
N GLY A 68 4.46 -11.95 -26.87
CA GLY A 68 3.48 -12.11 -27.96
C GLY A 68 4.03 -11.69 -29.33
N ILE A 69 4.79 -10.60 -29.39
CA ILE A 69 5.45 -10.15 -30.62
C ILE A 69 6.51 -11.18 -31.06
N ILE A 70 7.33 -11.69 -30.14
CA ILE A 70 8.33 -12.73 -30.46
C ILE A 70 7.65 -13.98 -31.04
N GLN A 71 6.53 -14.41 -30.44
CA GLN A 71 5.78 -15.57 -30.93
C GLN A 71 5.19 -15.31 -32.32
N ALA A 72 4.60 -14.14 -32.54
CA ALA A 72 4.04 -13.75 -33.85
C ALA A 72 5.11 -13.78 -34.97
N PHE A 73 6.32 -13.28 -34.69
CA PHE A 73 7.42 -13.35 -35.66
C PHE A 73 7.95 -14.76 -35.88
N ARG A 74 7.95 -15.61 -34.85
CA ARG A 74 8.35 -17.02 -34.98
C ARG A 74 7.37 -17.80 -35.87
N ASP A 75 6.08 -17.56 -35.72
CA ASP A 75 5.04 -18.20 -36.53
C ASP A 75 5.09 -17.72 -37.99
N LEU A 76 5.46 -16.44 -38.20
CA LEU A 76 5.73 -15.90 -39.54
C LEU A 76 6.96 -16.52 -40.19
N ALA A 77 8.01 -16.84 -39.43
CA ALA A 77 9.22 -17.48 -39.94
C ALA A 77 9.03 -19.00 -40.20
N GLY A 78 7.94 -19.59 -39.73
CA GLY A 78 7.63 -21.01 -39.84
C GLY A 78 6.87 -21.41 -41.10
N PRO A 79 6.51 -22.71 -41.26
CA PRO A 79 5.81 -23.24 -42.43
C PRO A 79 4.46 -22.57 -42.71
N GLN A 80 3.84 -21.97 -41.70
CA GLN A 80 2.53 -21.28 -41.80
C GLN A 80 2.59 -19.98 -42.60
N ALA A 81 3.78 -19.49 -42.95
CA ALA A 81 3.99 -18.27 -43.73
C ALA A 81 3.36 -18.31 -45.15
N GLN A 82 3.24 -19.50 -45.74
CA GLN A 82 3.02 -19.67 -47.18
C GLN A 82 1.60 -19.34 -47.67
N ALA A 83 0.61 -19.14 -46.79
CA ALA A 83 -0.76 -18.82 -47.21
C ALA A 83 -1.39 -17.61 -46.49
N ASN A 84 -1.12 -17.37 -45.20
CA ASN A 84 -1.82 -16.35 -44.38
C ASN A 84 -0.91 -15.59 -43.39
N GLY A 85 0.39 -15.44 -43.67
CA GLY A 85 1.37 -14.89 -42.73
C GLY A 85 1.01 -13.52 -42.13
N ALA A 86 0.43 -12.61 -42.91
CA ALA A 86 0.03 -11.27 -42.44
C ALA A 86 -1.11 -11.34 -41.39
N THR A 87 -2.10 -12.21 -41.59
CA THR A 87 -3.22 -12.38 -40.66
C THR A 87 -2.78 -13.03 -39.35
N VAL A 88 -1.87 -14.01 -39.41
CA VAL A 88 -1.30 -14.68 -38.23
C VAL A 88 -0.55 -13.68 -37.35
N VAL A 89 0.31 -12.86 -37.95
CA VAL A 89 1.07 -11.84 -37.21
C VAL A 89 0.16 -10.76 -36.62
N ALA A 90 -0.80 -10.27 -37.41
CA ALA A 90 -1.76 -9.27 -36.93
C ALA A 90 -2.55 -9.78 -35.71
N THR A 91 -2.92 -11.06 -35.70
CA THR A 91 -3.61 -11.69 -34.57
C THR A 91 -2.71 -11.80 -33.34
N GLY A 92 -1.46 -12.26 -33.49
CA GLY A 92 -0.51 -12.36 -32.38
C GLY A 92 -0.14 -11.00 -31.77
N ILE A 93 -0.05 -9.95 -32.59
CA ILE A 93 0.15 -8.57 -32.10
C ILE A 93 -1.09 -8.06 -31.37
N ALA A 94 -2.30 -8.36 -31.85
CA ALA A 94 -3.53 -7.98 -31.16
C ALA A 94 -3.61 -8.60 -29.76
N GLU A 95 -3.27 -9.89 -29.62
CA GLU A 95 -3.19 -10.56 -28.31
C GLU A 95 -2.11 -9.94 -27.41
N ALA A 96 -0.94 -9.61 -27.97
CA ALA A 96 0.11 -8.89 -27.26
C ALA A 96 -0.41 -7.57 -26.67
N LEU A 97 -1.19 -6.78 -27.42
CA LEU A 97 -1.74 -5.51 -26.92
C LEU A 97 -2.73 -5.69 -25.76
N ILE A 98 -3.48 -6.79 -25.73
CA ILE A 98 -4.38 -7.12 -24.62
C ILE A 98 -3.57 -7.32 -23.32
N ALA A 99 -2.37 -7.90 -23.38
CA ALA A 99 -1.51 -8.08 -22.21
C ALA A 99 -1.10 -6.74 -21.57
N THR A 100 -0.77 -5.71 -22.37
CA THR A 100 -0.52 -4.35 -21.84
C THR A 100 -1.78 -3.76 -21.23
N ALA A 101 -2.92 -3.88 -21.91
CA ALA A 101 -4.18 -3.35 -21.40
C ALA A 101 -4.53 -3.97 -20.04
N ALA A 102 -4.31 -5.27 -19.86
CA ALA A 102 -4.48 -5.97 -18.58
C ALA A 102 -3.51 -5.45 -17.50
N GLY A 103 -2.23 -5.26 -17.83
CA GLY A 103 -1.25 -4.69 -16.90
C GLY A 103 -1.63 -3.29 -16.41
N LEU A 104 -2.10 -2.42 -17.31
CA LEU A 104 -2.60 -1.09 -16.96
C LEU A 104 -3.90 -1.14 -16.15
N PHE A 105 -4.80 -2.05 -16.49
CA PHE A 105 -6.06 -2.25 -15.77
C PHE A 105 -5.83 -2.63 -14.31
N VAL A 106 -4.77 -3.36 -13.99
CA VAL A 106 -4.38 -3.68 -12.61
C VAL A 106 -3.61 -2.52 -11.96
N ALA A 107 -2.70 -1.87 -12.69
CA ALA A 107 -1.84 -0.82 -12.16
C ALA A 107 -2.62 0.43 -11.72
N ILE A 108 -3.57 0.90 -12.54
CA ILE A 108 -4.29 2.15 -12.30
C ILE A 108 -5.06 2.11 -10.96
N PRO A 109 -5.92 1.10 -10.69
CA PRO A 109 -6.62 1.00 -9.41
C PRO A 109 -5.67 0.84 -8.22
N ALA A 110 -4.57 0.08 -8.39
CA ALA A 110 -3.57 -0.11 -7.34
C ALA A 110 -2.91 1.22 -6.92
N VAL A 111 -2.52 2.06 -7.89
CA VAL A 111 -1.93 3.38 -7.62
C VAL A 111 -2.96 4.34 -7.00
N VAL A 112 -4.20 4.34 -7.48
CA VAL A 112 -5.27 5.17 -6.90
C VAL A 112 -5.52 4.79 -5.44
N ALA A 113 -5.67 3.50 -5.14
CA ALA A 113 -5.85 3.01 -3.79
C ALA A 113 -4.64 3.29 -2.90
N TYR A 114 -3.40 3.08 -3.40
CA TYR A 114 -2.17 3.44 -2.68
C TYR A 114 -2.19 4.91 -2.24
N ASN A 115 -2.45 5.83 -3.17
CA ASN A 115 -2.47 7.27 -2.89
C ASN A 115 -3.57 7.65 -1.90
N TYR A 116 -4.75 7.05 -2.00
CA TYR A 116 -5.85 7.29 -1.07
C TYR A 116 -5.50 6.84 0.36
N TYR A 117 -5.06 5.61 0.52
CA TYR A 117 -4.73 5.06 1.83
C TYR A 117 -3.47 5.68 2.43
N LEU A 118 -2.49 6.10 1.61
CA LEU A 118 -1.31 6.81 2.08
C LEU A 118 -1.68 8.16 2.72
N LYS A 119 -2.57 8.93 2.07
CA LYS A 119 -3.09 10.18 2.65
C LYS A 119 -3.85 9.91 3.95
N LYS A 120 -4.69 8.87 3.98
CA LYS A 120 -5.45 8.51 5.19
C LYS A 120 -4.55 8.09 6.35
N ALA A 121 -3.52 7.27 6.08
CA ALA A 121 -2.55 6.85 7.09
C ALA A 121 -1.75 8.05 7.64
N LYS A 122 -1.36 9.00 6.78
CA LYS A 122 -0.70 10.23 7.21
C LYS A 122 -1.60 11.08 8.11
N TYR A 123 -2.88 11.24 7.73
CA TYR A 123 -3.85 11.96 8.55
C TYR A 123 -4.02 11.35 9.94
N LEU A 124 -4.25 10.02 10.00
CA LEU A 124 -4.36 9.29 11.26
C LEU A 124 -3.09 9.40 12.11
N GLY A 125 -1.91 9.37 11.48
CA GLY A 125 -0.63 9.57 12.18
C GLY A 125 -0.53 10.95 12.84
N MET A 126 -0.92 12.01 12.13
CA MET A 126 -0.93 13.38 12.68
C MET A 126 -1.96 13.52 13.81
N GLU A 127 -3.14 12.92 13.67
CA GLU A 127 -4.17 12.93 14.70
C GLU A 127 -3.71 12.19 15.97
N MET A 128 -3.05 11.03 15.82
CA MET A 128 -2.44 10.32 16.94
C MET A 128 -1.35 11.14 17.64
N GLU A 129 -0.58 11.94 16.90
CA GLU A 129 0.46 12.83 17.46
C GLU A 129 -0.14 13.98 18.27
N ALA A 130 -1.21 14.59 17.76
CA ALA A 130 -1.96 15.62 18.48
C ALA A 130 -2.55 15.05 19.79
N VAL A 131 -3.27 13.92 19.71
CA VAL A 131 -3.90 13.29 20.88
C VAL A 131 -2.87 12.83 21.92
N ALA A 132 -1.72 12.31 21.49
CA ALA A 132 -0.64 11.95 22.41
C ALA A 132 -0.11 13.17 23.16
N THR A 133 0.05 14.29 22.46
CA THR A 133 0.52 15.55 23.05
C THR A 133 -0.49 16.08 24.08
N ASP A 134 -1.77 16.11 23.72
CA ASP A 134 -2.85 16.54 24.62
C ASP A 134 -2.92 15.65 25.87
N MET A 135 -2.83 14.33 25.71
CA MET A 135 -2.79 13.39 26.84
C MET A 135 -1.60 13.64 27.77
N LEU A 136 -0.42 13.88 27.23
CA LEU A 136 0.77 14.18 28.05
C LEU A 136 0.60 15.46 28.85
N VAL A 137 -0.01 16.50 28.26
CA VAL A 137 -0.30 17.77 28.95
C VAL A 137 -1.35 17.54 30.04
N LEU A 138 -2.50 16.95 29.71
CA LEU A 138 -3.60 16.75 30.65
C LEU A 138 -3.21 15.87 31.85
N LEU A 139 -2.47 14.78 31.61
CA LEU A 139 -1.99 13.90 32.68
C LEU A 139 -0.91 14.56 33.53
N SER A 140 -0.11 15.47 32.96
CA SER A 140 0.86 16.25 33.74
C SER A 140 0.18 17.25 34.68
N LEU A 141 -0.93 17.86 34.25
CA LEU A 141 -1.71 18.79 35.09
C LEU A 141 -2.44 18.06 36.22
N ARG A 142 -2.94 16.84 35.97
CA ARG A 142 -3.61 16.02 37.00
C ARG A 142 -2.69 15.61 38.15
N LYS A 143 -1.38 15.48 37.95
CA LYS A 143 -0.43 15.11 39.01
C LYS A 143 -0.06 16.27 39.95
N VAL A 144 -0.49 17.49 39.66
CA VAL A 144 -0.16 18.70 40.43
C VAL A 144 -1.26 19.06 41.45
N ILE A 145 -2.42 18.40 41.38
CA ILE A 145 -3.56 18.54 42.32
C ILE A 145 -3.66 17.27 43.16
#